data_AF-A0A8H3FZM2-F1
#
_entry.id   AF-A0A8H3FZM2-F1
#
_cell.length_a   1.000
_cell.length_b   1.000
_cell.length_c   1.000
_cell.angle_alpha   90.00
_cell.angle_beta   90.00
_cell.angle_gamma   90.00
#
_symmetry.space_group_name_H-M   'P 1'
#
loop_
_entity.id
_entity.type
_entity.pdbx_description
1 polymer ?
#
loop_
_entity_poly.entity_id
_entity_poly.type
_entity_poly.pdbx_seq_one_letter_code
_entity_poly.pdbx_strand_id
1 'polypeptide(L)'
;MTDPFSIFVGTVGLANVCIGLTKFLKQAKDGFQKIDRDLEDLSKEITALHTVSDLIKRSFETDLAIPTPSSDSEIISSHWQVTGITLENCQDTVERLNALITNVLGTQGPKHVGLKNIRKYLKQQSKYDEFITLRRKLRAHHSALQTSLAAVNVRLILKLDNALESAQKVVSLASLNQHFYTPQTVSSIFTGRATDFDALTRCLLASSSTNQLRAQKRFVIYGLPGSGKTQFCCKFASDNKQR
;
A
#
# COMPACT_ATOMS: atom_id res chain seq x y z
N MET A 1 -14.63 15.70 -3.24
CA MET A 1 -13.44 15.04 -3.83
C MET A 1 -12.22 15.79 -3.36
N THR A 2 -11.35 15.13 -2.60
CA THR A 2 -10.02 15.69 -2.30
C THR A 2 -9.15 15.52 -3.52
N ASP A 3 -8.63 16.63 -4.01
CA ASP A 3 -7.76 16.65 -5.17
C ASP A 3 -6.42 15.97 -4.82
N PRO A 4 -5.96 14.96 -5.60
CA PRO A 4 -4.62 14.39 -5.47
C PRO A 4 -3.50 15.43 -5.38
N PHE A 5 -3.67 16.58 -6.05
CA PHE A 5 -2.72 17.67 -5.97
C PHE A 5 -2.67 18.30 -4.57
N SER A 6 -3.78 18.35 -3.82
CA SER A 6 -3.83 18.95 -2.49
C SER A 6 -2.98 18.19 -1.46
N ILE A 7 -3.03 16.85 -1.48
CA ILE A 7 -2.23 16.00 -0.58
C ILE A 7 -0.74 16.08 -0.96
N PHE A 8 -0.45 16.07 -2.26
CA PHE A 8 0.92 16.21 -2.74
C PHE A 8 1.51 17.57 -2.36
N VAL A 9 0.78 18.66 -2.60
CA VAL A 9 1.20 20.02 -2.23
C VAL A 9 1.36 20.14 -0.72
N GLY A 10 0.44 19.61 0.09
CA GLY A 10 0.52 19.64 1.55
C GLY A 10 1.72 18.88 2.11
N THR A 11 2.05 17.70 1.56
CA THR A 11 3.24 16.95 1.98
C THR A 11 4.54 17.67 1.60
N VAL A 12 4.64 18.20 0.37
CA VAL A 12 5.82 18.96 -0.08
C VAL A 12 6.00 20.25 0.70
N GLY A 13 4.91 20.99 0.95
CA GLY A 13 4.90 22.21 1.74
C GLY A 13 5.41 21.95 3.16
N LEU A 14 4.80 20.99 3.85
CA LEU A 14 5.20 20.60 5.19
C LEU A 14 6.67 20.15 5.26
N ALA A 15 7.12 19.30 4.32
CA ALA A 15 8.50 18.83 4.26
C ALA A 15 9.49 20.00 4.11
N ASN A 16 9.22 20.94 3.20
CA ASN A 16 10.07 22.11 2.99
C ASN A 16 10.20 22.96 4.26
N VAL A 17 9.09 23.23 4.95
CA VAL A 17 9.12 24.02 6.20
C VAL A 17 9.84 23.25 7.31
N CYS A 18 9.60 21.94 7.45
CA CYS A 18 10.31 21.08 8.41
C CYS A 18 11.82 21.05 8.17
N ILE A 19 12.27 20.95 6.92
CA ILE A 19 13.70 20.99 6.55
C ILE A 19 14.30 22.35 6.91
N GLY A 20 13.62 23.43 6.53
CA GLY A 20 14.07 24.80 6.83
C GLY A 20 14.26 25.00 8.33
N LEU A 21 13.26 24.62 9.13
CA LEU A 21 13.28 24.78 10.57
C LEU A 21 14.31 23.88 11.25
N THR A 22 14.49 22.64 10.79
CA THR A 22 15.52 21.73 11.31
C THR A 22 16.93 22.24 11.01
N LYS A 23 17.19 22.70 9.78
CA LYS A 23 18.48 23.31 9.40
C LYS A 23 18.75 24.55 10.26
N PHE A 24 17.75 25.37 10.47
CA PHE A 24 17.83 26.56 11.30
C PHE A 24 18.19 26.21 12.76
N LEU A 25 17.47 25.27 13.38
CA LEU A 25 17.74 24.83 14.75
C LEU A 25 19.15 24.24 14.89
N LYS A 26 19.63 23.51 13.87
CA LYS A 26 20.98 22.95 13.84
C LYS A 26 22.06 24.03 13.73
N GLN A 27 21.90 25.02 12.86
CA GLN A 27 22.82 26.15 12.75
C GLN A 27 22.86 26.98 14.05
N ALA A 28 21.71 27.17 14.69
CA ALA A 28 21.63 27.82 15.99
C ALA A 28 22.31 26.99 17.09
N LYS A 29 22.31 25.65 16.99
CA LYS A 29 23.00 24.74 17.92
C LYS A 29 24.52 24.75 17.75
N ASP A 30 25.02 24.64 16.52
CA ASP A 30 26.45 24.53 16.21
C ASP A 30 27.24 25.79 16.65
N GLY A 31 26.55 26.93 16.82
CA GLY A 31 27.13 28.15 17.39
C GLY A 31 27.39 28.14 18.91
N PHE A 32 26.96 27.11 19.67
CA PHE A 32 27.05 27.11 21.14
C PHE A 32 27.38 25.75 21.78
N GLN A 33 28.20 25.75 22.85
CA GLN A 33 28.63 24.55 23.58
C GLN A 33 27.57 23.92 24.52
N LYS A 34 26.50 24.64 24.89
CA LYS A 34 25.51 24.16 25.86
C LYS A 34 24.14 24.02 25.19
N ILE A 35 23.74 22.77 24.95
CA ILE A 35 22.50 22.39 24.26
C ILE A 35 21.29 22.72 25.14
N ASP A 36 20.32 23.45 24.60
CA ASP A 36 19.00 23.60 25.20
C ASP A 36 18.15 22.37 24.85
N ARG A 37 17.85 21.52 25.83
CA ARG A 37 17.13 20.25 25.65
C ARG A 37 15.79 20.45 24.95
N ASP A 38 15.08 21.53 25.26
CA ASP A 38 13.77 21.80 24.68
C ASP A 38 13.81 22.06 23.17
N LEU A 39 14.88 22.69 22.67
CA LEU A 39 15.08 22.97 21.25
C LEU A 39 15.60 21.74 20.51
N GLU A 40 16.41 20.91 21.17
CA GLU A 40 16.84 19.63 20.63
C GLU A 40 15.65 18.68 20.47
N ASP A 41 14.77 18.61 21.46
CA ASP A 41 13.55 17.81 21.38
C ASP A 41 12.57 18.35 20.34
N LEU A 42 12.49 19.68 20.17
CA LEU A 42 11.71 20.28 19.08
C LEU A 42 12.26 19.88 17.71
N SER A 43 13.58 19.91 17.54
CA SER A 43 14.23 19.48 16.29
C SER A 43 13.94 18.00 15.99
N LYS A 44 13.94 17.13 17.00
CA LYS A 44 13.56 15.72 16.84
C LYS A 44 12.09 15.58 16.43
N GLU A 45 11.18 16.32 17.06
CA GLU A 45 9.75 16.31 16.73
C GLU A 45 9.50 16.74 15.28
N ILE A 46 10.15 17.80 14.81
CA ILE A 46 10.04 18.29 13.43
C ILE A 46 10.61 17.27 12.43
N THR A 47 11.72 16.61 12.78
CA THR A 47 12.33 15.56 11.95
C THR A 47 11.41 14.34 11.84
N ALA A 48 10.79 13.93 12.95
CA ALA A 48 9.82 12.84 12.94
C ALA A 48 8.59 13.18 12.08
N LEU A 49 8.11 14.43 12.14
CA LEU A 49 7.01 14.91 11.31
C LEU A 49 7.34 14.88 9.81
N HIS A 50 8.55 15.30 9.43
CA HIS A 50 9.02 15.20 8.06
C HIS A 50 8.97 13.75 7.56
N THR A 51 9.52 12.80 8.34
CA THR A 51 9.51 11.38 7.99
C THR A 51 8.10 10.84 7.78
N VAL A 52 7.15 11.21 8.65
CA VAL A 52 5.74 10.79 8.49
C VAL A 52 5.11 11.41 7.23
N SER A 53 5.41 12.67 6.92
CA SER A 53 4.92 13.34 5.71
C SER A 53 5.41 12.65 4.43
N ASP A 54 6.70 12.26 4.38
CA ASP A 54 7.28 11.50 3.27
C ASP A 54 6.62 10.12 3.10
N LEU A 55 6.35 9.43 4.21
CA LEU A 55 5.68 8.13 4.17
C LEU A 55 4.25 8.26 3.64
N ILE A 56 3.50 9.28 4.08
CA ILE A 56 2.15 9.56 3.59
C ILE A 56 2.15 9.82 2.08
N LYS A 57 3.11 10.59 1.58
CA LYS A 57 3.27 10.83 0.14
C LYS A 57 3.45 9.52 -0.64
N ARG A 58 4.36 8.64 -0.19
CA ARG A 58 4.60 7.35 -0.84
C ARG A 58 3.38 6.43 -0.81
N SER A 59 2.68 6.38 0.32
CA SER A 59 1.45 5.59 0.45
C SER A 59 0.35 6.11 -0.47
N PHE A 60 0.24 7.43 -0.65
CA PHE A 60 -0.71 8.03 -1.58
C PHE A 60 -0.39 7.72 -3.05
N GLU A 61 0.88 7.85 -3.45
CA GLU A 61 1.34 7.48 -4.80
C GLU A 61 1.09 5.99 -5.11
N THR A 62 1.28 5.12 -4.11
CA THR A 62 1.02 3.68 -4.23
C THR A 62 -0.47 3.39 -4.39
N ASP A 63 -1.34 4.11 -3.67
CA ASP A 63 -2.80 3.93 -3.75
C ASP A 63 -3.36 4.38 -5.11
N LEU A 64 -2.79 5.43 -5.73
CA LEU A 64 -3.13 5.85 -7.09
C LEU A 64 -2.75 4.81 -8.17
N ALA A 65 -1.69 4.04 -7.94
CA ALA A 65 -1.21 3.04 -8.91
C ALA A 65 -2.05 1.75 -8.91
N ILE A 66 -2.83 1.49 -7.85
CA ILE A 66 -3.61 0.25 -7.69
C ILE A 66 -5.10 0.54 -7.95
N PRO A 67 -5.69 0.03 -9.04
CA PRO A 67 -7.11 0.22 -9.33
C PRO A 67 -8.00 -0.31 -8.20
N THR A 68 -8.91 0.53 -7.72
CA THR A 68 -9.82 0.22 -6.61
C THR A 68 -11.17 -0.29 -7.10
N PRO A 69 -11.74 -1.33 -6.46
CA PRO A 69 -13.13 -1.71 -6.68
C PRO A 69 -14.06 -0.58 -6.21
N SER A 70 -15.18 -0.41 -6.91
CA SER A 70 -16.06 0.78 -6.82
C SER A 70 -16.62 1.08 -5.43
N SER A 71 -16.84 0.07 -4.59
CA SER A 71 -17.37 0.21 -3.24
C SER A 71 -16.35 0.74 -2.22
N ASP A 72 -15.06 0.56 -2.47
CA ASP A 72 -13.99 1.01 -1.57
C ASP A 72 -13.59 2.46 -1.81
N SER A 73 -13.92 3.00 -2.99
CA SER A 73 -13.49 4.33 -3.46
C SER A 73 -13.96 5.47 -2.57
N GLU A 74 -15.16 5.36 -1.99
CA GLU A 74 -15.74 6.44 -1.18
C GLU A 74 -15.04 6.55 0.19
N ILE A 75 -14.78 5.42 0.84
CA ILE A 75 -14.02 5.35 2.11
C ILE A 75 -12.56 5.79 1.90
N ILE A 76 -11.96 5.50 0.74
CA ILE A 76 -10.62 5.98 0.36
C ILE A 76 -10.62 7.50 0.30
N SER A 77 -11.59 8.06 -0.42
CA SER A 77 -11.67 9.51 -0.61
C SER A 77 -11.86 10.26 0.70
N SER A 78 -12.67 9.73 1.63
CA SER A 78 -12.91 10.36 2.93
C SER A 78 -11.69 10.27 3.85
N HIS A 79 -10.97 9.14 3.86
CA HIS A 79 -9.76 9.00 4.66
C HIS A 79 -8.66 9.94 4.17
N TRP A 80 -8.39 9.97 2.86
CA TRP A 80 -7.41 10.89 2.27
C TRP A 80 -7.79 12.36 2.44
N GLN A 81 -9.08 12.69 2.47
CA GLN A 81 -9.56 14.02 2.81
C GLN A 81 -9.14 14.43 4.22
N VAL A 82 -9.36 13.56 5.21
CA VAL A 82 -8.96 13.81 6.60
C VAL A 82 -7.44 13.93 6.71
N THR A 83 -6.67 13.08 6.00
CA THR A 83 -5.21 13.19 5.95
C THR A 83 -4.75 14.52 5.37
N GLY A 84 -5.36 14.98 4.26
CA GLY A 84 -5.07 16.27 3.63
C GLY A 84 -5.30 17.45 4.56
N ILE A 85 -6.47 17.51 5.22
CA ILE A 85 -6.79 18.54 6.22
C ILE A 85 -5.79 18.52 7.38
N THR A 86 -5.36 17.33 7.82
CA THR A 86 -4.40 17.20 8.91
C THR A 86 -3.01 17.68 8.50
N LEU A 87 -2.58 17.43 7.26
CA LEU A 87 -1.33 17.94 6.70
C LEU A 87 -1.31 19.47 6.61
N GLU A 88 -2.40 20.08 6.13
CA GLU A 88 -2.55 21.53 6.06
C GLU A 88 -2.45 22.16 7.46
N ASN A 89 -3.18 21.62 8.44
CA ASN A 89 -3.09 22.06 9.83
C ASN A 89 -1.67 21.90 10.43
N CYS A 90 -0.93 20.85 10.04
CA CYS A 90 0.47 20.70 10.43
C CYS A 90 1.33 21.80 9.82
N GLN A 91 1.18 22.06 8.53
CA GLN A 91 1.95 23.07 7.83
C GLN A 91 1.74 24.45 8.47
N ASP A 92 0.49 24.86 8.69
CA ASP A 92 0.12 26.08 9.40
C ASP A 92 0.78 26.19 10.77
N THR A 93 0.79 25.10 11.53
CA THR A 93 1.39 25.05 12.87
C THR A 93 2.91 25.21 12.82
N VAL A 94 3.58 24.55 11.88
CA VAL A 94 5.04 24.63 11.72
C VAL A 94 5.44 26.00 11.16
N GLU A 95 4.67 26.59 10.25
CA GLU A 95 4.91 27.94 9.73
C GLU A 95 4.78 29.01 10.82
N ARG A 96 3.75 28.92 11.67
CA ARG A 96 3.60 29.80 12.84
C ARG A 96 4.75 29.64 13.83
N LEU A 97 5.18 28.41 14.07
CA LEU A 97 6.35 28.13 14.90
C LEU A 97 7.63 28.74 14.29
N ASN A 98 7.82 28.58 12.99
CA ASN A 98 8.95 29.16 12.27
C ASN A 98 8.92 30.70 12.32
N ALA A 99 7.75 31.32 12.16
CA ALA A 99 7.58 32.77 12.27
C ALA A 99 7.89 33.27 13.68
N LEU A 100 7.44 32.58 14.74
CA LEU A 100 7.78 32.94 16.12
C LEU A 100 9.29 32.89 16.38
N ILE A 101 9.97 31.87 15.83
CA ILE A 101 11.42 31.72 15.96
C ILE A 101 12.16 32.78 15.13
N THR A 102 11.68 33.06 13.91
CA THR A 102 12.29 34.02 12.97
C THR A 102 12.11 35.47 13.43
N ASN A 103 10.99 35.82 14.07
CA ASN A 103 10.75 37.15 14.63
C ASN A 103 11.74 37.53 15.71
N VAL A 104 12.32 36.56 16.44
CA VAL A 104 13.43 36.83 17.37
C VAL A 104 14.69 37.31 16.64
N LEU A 105 14.87 36.89 15.37
CA LEU A 105 16.03 37.21 14.55
C LEU A 105 15.89 38.49 13.74
N GLY A 106 14.71 39.13 13.72
CA GLY A 106 14.39 40.30 12.90
C GLY A 106 15.26 41.56 13.11
N THR A 107 16.37 41.46 13.85
CA THR A 107 17.37 42.52 14.05
C THR A 107 18.82 42.06 13.87
N GLN A 108 19.12 40.75 13.87
CA GLN A 108 20.48 40.21 13.81
C GLN A 108 20.36 38.79 13.19
N GLY A 109 21.09 38.50 12.10
CA GLY A 109 20.93 37.23 11.37
C GLY A 109 21.23 35.95 12.18
N PRO A 110 21.01 34.75 11.60
CA PRO A 110 21.18 33.45 12.27
C PRO A 110 22.61 33.19 12.82
N LYS A 111 23.61 33.95 12.35
CA LYS A 111 24.98 33.90 12.86
C LYS A 111 25.22 34.74 14.13
N HIS A 112 24.33 35.67 14.47
CA HIS A 112 24.52 36.65 15.56
C HIS A 112 23.53 36.53 16.71
N VAL A 113 22.36 35.89 16.52
CA VAL A 113 21.37 35.70 17.60
C VAL A 113 21.59 34.35 18.26
N GLY A 114 22.05 34.39 19.50
CA GLY A 114 22.24 33.16 20.26
C GLY A 114 20.94 32.51 20.70
N LEU A 115 20.96 31.19 20.91
CA LEU A 115 19.88 30.40 21.53
C LEU A 115 19.34 31.04 22.83
N LYS A 116 20.20 31.78 23.55
CA LYS A 116 19.82 32.55 24.73
C LYS A 116 18.81 33.67 24.45
N ASN A 117 18.86 34.32 23.29
CA ASN A 117 17.93 35.37 22.89
C ASN A 117 16.59 34.78 22.48
N ILE A 118 16.60 33.66 21.74
CA ILE A 118 15.41 32.86 21.45
C ILE A 118 14.78 32.42 22.77
N ARG A 119 15.56 31.90 23.70
CA ARG A 119 15.08 31.52 25.03
C ARG A 119 14.56 32.71 25.83
N LYS A 120 15.24 33.85 25.82
CA LYS A 120 14.82 35.06 26.55
C LYS A 120 13.50 35.62 25.99
N TYR A 121 13.34 35.58 24.68
CA TYR A 121 12.10 35.92 24.00
C TYR A 121 10.99 34.93 24.31
N LEU A 122 11.28 33.62 24.24
CA LEU A 122 10.34 32.57 24.62
C LEU A 122 9.99 32.61 26.11
N LYS A 123 10.83 33.16 26.98
CA LYS A 123 10.53 33.37 28.41
C LYS A 123 9.57 34.54 28.67
N GLN A 124 9.28 35.36 27.67
CA GLN A 124 8.19 36.33 27.79
C GLN A 124 6.88 35.53 27.93
N GLN A 125 6.21 35.68 29.08
CA GLN A 125 5.17 34.75 29.54
C GLN A 125 4.11 34.43 28.48
N SER A 126 3.62 35.44 27.75
CA SER A 126 2.66 35.26 26.65
C SER A 126 3.19 34.47 25.45
N LYS A 127 4.50 34.57 25.14
CA LYS A 127 5.15 33.87 24.03
C LYS A 127 5.56 32.45 24.40
N TYR A 128 5.83 32.20 25.67
CA TYR A 128 6.06 30.85 26.19
C TYR A 128 4.79 29.99 26.07
N ASP A 129 3.65 30.56 26.48
CA ASP A 129 2.36 29.87 26.44
C ASP A 129 1.90 29.58 25.01
N GLU A 130 2.15 30.52 24.08
CA GLU A 130 1.94 30.35 22.64
C GLU A 130 2.81 29.21 22.08
N PHE A 131 4.10 29.18 22.44
CA PHE A 131 5.03 28.12 22.04
C PHE A 131 4.62 26.73 22.55
N ILE A 132 4.29 26.60 23.84
CA ILE A 132 3.84 25.33 24.42
C ILE A 132 2.56 24.86 23.72
N THR A 133 1.64 25.78 23.43
CA THR A 133 0.38 25.44 22.75
C THR A 133 0.62 24.94 21.33
N LEU A 134 1.50 25.61 20.57
CA LEU A 134 1.88 25.17 19.23
C LEU A 134 2.57 23.80 19.26
N ARG A 135 3.47 23.57 20.21
CA ARG A 135 4.14 22.28 20.38
C ARG A 135 3.16 21.16 20.73
N ARG A 136 2.16 21.44 21.58
CA ARG A 136 1.09 20.50 21.90
C ARG A 136 0.25 20.15 20.68
N LYS A 137 -0.14 21.15 19.88
CA LYS A 137 -0.85 20.95 18.62
C LYS A 137 -0.03 20.13 17.63
N LEU A 138 1.26 20.44 17.48
CA LEU A 138 2.18 19.72 16.62
C LEU A 138 2.25 18.23 16.97
N ARG A 139 2.39 17.91 18.26
CA ARG A 139 2.38 16.51 18.73
C ARG A 139 1.05 15.82 18.48
N ALA A 140 -0.07 16.50 18.74
CA ALA A 140 -1.39 15.94 18.49
C ALA A 140 -1.60 15.63 17.00
N HIS A 141 -1.20 16.54 16.11
CA HIS A 141 -1.30 16.33 14.67
C HIS A 141 -0.33 15.25 14.18
N HIS A 142 0.89 15.18 14.73
CA HIS A 142 1.83 14.10 14.44
C HIS A 142 1.24 12.73 14.80
N SER A 143 0.65 12.57 15.99
CA SER A 143 -0.04 11.34 16.38
C SER A 143 -1.23 11.00 15.46
N ALA A 144 -1.99 12.01 15.03
CA ALA A 144 -3.10 11.82 14.10
C ALA A 144 -2.62 11.34 12.72
N LEU A 145 -1.57 11.96 12.17
CA LEU A 145 -0.96 11.55 10.90
C LEU A 145 -0.38 10.13 11.00
N GLN A 146 0.25 9.77 12.12
CA GLN A 146 0.79 8.43 12.33
C GLN A 146 -0.31 7.37 12.39
N THR A 147 -1.44 7.70 13.03
CA THR A 147 -2.62 6.83 13.07
C THR A 147 -3.23 6.66 11.67
N SER A 148 -3.34 7.76 10.93
CA SER A 148 -3.83 7.77 9.56
C SER A 148 -2.94 6.94 8.63
N LEU A 149 -1.61 7.06 8.75
CA LEU A 149 -0.65 6.26 7.99
C LEU A 149 -0.77 4.76 8.32
N ALA A 150 -0.93 4.40 9.59
CA ALA A 150 -1.13 3.01 9.99
C ALA A 150 -2.41 2.42 9.36
N ALA A 151 -3.50 3.19 9.34
CA ALA A 151 -4.75 2.78 8.71
C ALA A 151 -4.60 2.56 7.19
N VAL A 152 -3.89 3.45 6.47
CA VAL A 152 -3.60 3.28 5.04
C VAL A 152 -2.77 2.02 4.80
N ASN A 153 -1.72 1.80 5.61
CA ASN A 153 -0.82 0.67 5.43
C ASN A 153 -1.53 -0.68 5.66
N VAL A 154 -2.35 -0.80 6.70
CA VAL A 154 -3.17 -2.01 6.93
C VAL A 154 -4.06 -2.28 5.72
N ARG A 155 -4.67 -1.24 5.15
CA ARG A 155 -5.54 -1.40 3.99
C ARG A 155 -4.80 -1.80 2.72
N LEU A 156 -3.62 -1.24 2.47
CA LEU A 156 -2.77 -1.66 1.34
C LEU A 156 -2.41 -3.14 1.44
N ILE A 157 -2.10 -3.63 2.64
CA ILE A 157 -1.85 -5.06 2.89
C ILE A 157 -3.07 -5.90 2.53
N LEU A 158 -4.26 -5.52 3.02
CA LEU A 158 -5.51 -6.25 2.71
C LEU A 158 -5.83 -6.26 1.20
N LYS A 159 -5.55 -5.16 0.48
CA LYS A 159 -5.71 -5.11 -0.98
C LYS A 159 -4.79 -6.11 -1.69
N LEU A 160 -3.54 -6.21 -1.24
CA LEU A 160 -2.55 -7.12 -1.82
C LEU A 160 -2.98 -8.58 -1.65
N ASP A 161 -3.48 -8.94 -0.47
CA ASP A 161 -3.98 -10.30 -0.18
C ASP A 161 -5.16 -10.66 -1.10
N ASN A 162 -6.12 -9.75 -1.28
CA ASN A 162 -7.26 -9.96 -2.19
C ASN A 162 -6.82 -10.11 -3.65
N ALA A 163 -5.83 -9.32 -4.09
CA ALA A 163 -5.28 -9.42 -5.44
C ALA A 163 -4.55 -10.76 -5.65
N LEU A 164 -3.80 -11.23 -4.65
CA LEU A 164 -3.13 -12.52 -4.68
C LEU A 164 -4.13 -13.68 -4.75
N GLU A 165 -5.19 -13.65 -3.94
CA GLU A 165 -6.25 -14.66 -3.97
C GLU A 165 -6.95 -14.70 -5.35
N SER A 166 -7.22 -13.52 -5.91
CA SER A 166 -7.82 -13.38 -7.24
C SER A 166 -6.91 -13.92 -8.34
N ALA A 167 -5.61 -13.60 -8.28
CA ALA A 167 -4.61 -14.12 -9.21
C ALA A 167 -4.50 -15.65 -9.11
N GLN A 168 -4.54 -16.21 -7.90
CA GLN A 168 -4.47 -17.65 -7.70
C GLN A 168 -5.68 -18.38 -8.27
N LYS A 169 -6.88 -17.78 -8.22
CA LYS A 169 -8.08 -18.29 -8.90
C LYS A 169 -7.94 -18.25 -10.43
N VAL A 170 -7.25 -17.27 -10.99
CA VAL A 170 -7.00 -17.21 -12.45
C VAL A 170 -5.93 -18.22 -12.87
N VAL A 171 -4.88 -18.39 -12.06
CA VAL A 171 -3.83 -19.40 -12.32
C VAL A 171 -4.40 -20.81 -12.30
N SER A 172 -5.35 -21.13 -11.41
CA SER A 172 -6.03 -22.43 -11.42
C SER A 172 -6.97 -22.63 -12.62
N LEU A 173 -7.43 -21.56 -13.27
CA LEU A 173 -8.11 -21.66 -14.56
C LEU A 173 -7.13 -21.86 -15.73
N ALA A 174 -5.91 -21.34 -15.61
CA ALA A 174 -4.85 -21.46 -16.61
C ALA A 174 -4.12 -22.82 -16.58
N SER A 175 -4.32 -23.65 -15.55
CA SER A 175 -3.83 -25.04 -15.50
C SER A 175 -4.65 -25.97 -16.41
N LEU A 176 -4.93 -25.52 -17.63
CA LEU A 176 -5.47 -26.35 -18.69
C LEU A 176 -4.40 -27.33 -19.15
N ASN A 177 -4.82 -28.55 -19.46
CA ASN A 177 -3.94 -29.53 -20.06
C ASN A 177 -3.40 -28.98 -21.39
N GLN A 178 -2.08 -28.83 -21.50
CA GLN A 178 -1.41 -28.27 -22.68
C GLN A 178 -1.68 -29.05 -23.99
N HIS A 179 -2.18 -30.28 -23.88
CA HIS A 179 -2.52 -31.16 -25.00
C HIS A 179 -4.03 -31.34 -25.19
N PHE A 180 -4.86 -30.51 -24.54
CA PHE A 180 -6.31 -30.56 -24.72
C PHE A 180 -6.73 -30.04 -26.09
N TYR A 181 -7.20 -30.95 -26.95
CA TYR A 181 -7.81 -30.62 -28.24
C TYR A 181 -8.93 -31.60 -28.56
N THR A 182 -10.15 -31.10 -28.76
CA THR A 182 -11.30 -31.91 -29.17
C THR A 182 -11.88 -31.37 -30.48
N PRO A 183 -12.03 -32.19 -31.52
CA PRO A 183 -12.52 -31.75 -32.83
C PRO A 183 -14.01 -31.37 -32.84
N GLN A 184 -14.76 -31.66 -31.78
CA GLN A 184 -16.18 -31.36 -31.65
C GLN A 184 -16.55 -31.05 -30.21
N THR A 185 -17.47 -30.10 -30.02
CA THR A 185 -18.05 -29.78 -28.72
C THR A 185 -18.87 -30.97 -28.23
N VAL A 186 -18.70 -31.33 -26.96
CA VAL A 186 -19.40 -32.47 -26.38
C VAL A 186 -20.87 -32.09 -26.17
N SER A 187 -21.78 -32.83 -26.80
CA SER A 187 -23.22 -32.67 -26.56
C SER A 187 -23.57 -33.08 -25.13
N SER A 188 -24.47 -32.34 -24.49
CA SER A 188 -25.05 -32.68 -23.17
C SER A 188 -25.87 -33.98 -23.19
N ILE A 189 -26.15 -34.54 -24.38
CA ILE A 189 -27.02 -35.69 -24.62
C ILE A 189 -26.20 -37.00 -24.77
N PHE A 190 -24.90 -37.01 -24.45
CA PHE A 190 -24.13 -38.26 -24.46
C PHE A 190 -24.62 -39.17 -23.33
N THR A 191 -25.52 -40.10 -23.65
CA THR A 191 -26.09 -41.08 -22.73
C THR A 191 -25.54 -42.48 -23.06
N GLY A 192 -24.99 -43.16 -22.05
CA GLY A 192 -24.42 -44.50 -22.17
C GLY A 192 -22.89 -44.59 -22.02
N ARG A 193 -22.36 -45.82 -21.91
CA ARG A 193 -20.92 -46.15 -21.74
C ARG A 193 -20.25 -45.64 -20.44
N ALA A 194 -21.03 -45.38 -19.39
CA ALA A 194 -20.47 -44.99 -18.08
C ALA A 194 -19.48 -46.02 -17.53
N THR A 195 -19.76 -47.31 -17.70
CA THR A 195 -18.87 -48.41 -17.31
C THR A 195 -17.53 -48.38 -18.04
N ASP A 196 -17.54 -48.10 -19.35
CA ASP A 196 -16.34 -47.99 -20.17
C ASP A 196 -15.55 -46.73 -19.81
N PHE A 197 -16.26 -45.64 -19.47
CA PHE A 197 -15.67 -44.39 -19.01
C PHE A 197 -14.95 -44.56 -17.68
N ASP A 198 -15.57 -45.24 -16.72
CA ASP A 198 -14.97 -45.54 -15.42
C ASP A 198 -13.80 -46.50 -15.53
N ALA A 199 -13.88 -47.49 -16.44
CA ALA A 199 -12.77 -48.37 -16.75
C ALA A 199 -11.59 -47.61 -17.36
N LEU A 200 -11.84 -46.75 -18.36
CA LEU A 200 -10.82 -45.92 -19.00
C LEU A 200 -10.17 -44.96 -17.99
N THR A 201 -10.98 -44.31 -17.15
CA THR A 201 -10.53 -43.38 -16.10
C THR A 201 -9.64 -44.10 -15.10
N ARG A 202 -10.04 -45.28 -14.60
CA ARG A 202 -9.21 -46.09 -13.70
C ARG A 202 -7.91 -46.51 -14.37
N CYS A 203 -7.93 -46.99 -15.62
CA CYS A 203 -6.71 -47.47 -16.27
C CYS A 203 -5.72 -46.34 -16.63
N LEU A 204 -6.23 -45.18 -17.06
CA LEU A 204 -5.40 -44.02 -17.39
C LEU A 204 -4.88 -43.33 -16.12
N LEU A 205 -5.75 -43.09 -15.14
CA LEU A 205 -5.46 -42.26 -13.97
C LEU A 205 -5.00 -43.04 -12.73
N ALA A 206 -5.09 -44.38 -12.71
CA ALA A 206 -4.49 -45.15 -11.62
C ALA A 206 -2.99 -44.84 -11.54
N SER A 207 -2.62 -44.24 -10.40
CA SER A 207 -1.24 -43.95 -10.02
C SER A 207 -0.42 -45.22 -10.16
N SER A 208 0.54 -45.19 -11.08
CA SER A 208 1.54 -46.26 -11.18
C SER A 208 2.31 -46.24 -9.87
N SER A 209 2.16 -47.28 -9.06
CA SER A 209 2.98 -47.50 -7.88
C SER A 209 4.44 -47.38 -8.29
N THR A 210 5.12 -46.44 -7.64
CA THR A 210 6.58 -46.34 -7.45
C THR A 210 7.44 -47.13 -8.46
N ASN A 211 8.11 -46.41 -9.36
CA ASN A 211 9.22 -46.83 -10.23
C ASN A 211 8.92 -47.33 -11.66
N GLN A 212 7.68 -47.23 -12.17
CA GLN A 212 7.49 -47.36 -13.62
C GLN A 212 7.79 -46.03 -14.32
N LEU A 213 8.85 -46.02 -15.14
CA LEU A 213 9.12 -44.98 -16.14
C LEU A 213 7.81 -44.52 -16.77
N ARG A 214 7.59 -43.20 -16.88
CA ARG A 214 6.38 -42.58 -17.48
C ARG A 214 6.22 -42.99 -18.95
N ALA A 215 5.82 -44.22 -19.22
CA ALA A 215 5.51 -44.72 -20.53
C ALA A 215 4.14 -44.16 -20.96
N GLN A 216 4.05 -43.69 -22.20
CA GLN A 216 2.79 -43.20 -22.75
C GLN A 216 1.78 -44.35 -22.83
N LYS A 217 0.70 -44.27 -22.05
CA LYS A 217 -0.44 -45.20 -22.17
C LYS A 217 -1.26 -44.81 -23.41
N ARG A 218 -1.54 -45.77 -24.30
CA ARG A 218 -2.38 -45.58 -25.49
C ARG A 218 -3.55 -46.55 -25.44
N PHE A 219 -4.76 -46.04 -25.68
CA PHE A 219 -5.98 -46.84 -25.73
C PHE A 219 -6.60 -46.76 -27.12
N VAL A 220 -7.09 -47.89 -27.62
CA VAL A 220 -7.79 -47.98 -28.90
C VAL A 220 -9.25 -48.29 -28.63
N ILE A 221 -10.14 -47.41 -29.06
CA ILE A 221 -11.60 -47.59 -28.93
C ILE A 221 -12.14 -48.08 -30.27
N TYR A 222 -12.70 -49.28 -30.28
CA TYR A 222 -13.26 -49.92 -31.47
C TYR A 222 -14.80 -50.07 -31.36
N GLY A 223 -15.45 -50.33 -32.49
CA GLY A 223 -16.91 -50.46 -32.58
C GLY A 223 -17.47 -50.03 -33.94
N LEU A 224 -18.75 -50.33 -34.18
CA LEU A 224 -19.44 -50.04 -35.45
C LEU A 224 -19.42 -48.54 -35.81
N PRO A 225 -19.52 -48.18 -37.11
CA PRO A 225 -19.79 -46.81 -37.53
C PRO A 225 -21.02 -46.25 -36.80
N GLY A 226 -20.98 -44.97 -36.41
CA GLY A 226 -22.08 -44.34 -35.66
C GLY A 226 -22.20 -44.71 -34.17
N SER A 227 -21.39 -45.62 -33.64
CA SER A 227 -21.50 -46.09 -32.24
C SER A 227 -21.05 -45.08 -31.17
N GLY A 228 -20.78 -43.82 -31.51
CA GLY A 228 -20.41 -42.76 -30.54
C GLY A 228 -18.94 -42.71 -30.10
N LYS A 229 -18.01 -43.42 -30.74
CA LYS A 229 -16.58 -43.49 -30.33
C LYS A 229 -15.92 -42.10 -30.21
N THR A 230 -16.10 -41.25 -31.22
CA THR A 230 -15.53 -39.89 -31.23
C THR A 230 -16.12 -39.02 -30.12
N GLN A 231 -17.43 -39.13 -29.86
CA GLN A 231 -18.08 -38.41 -28.77
C GLN A 231 -17.56 -38.85 -27.40
N PHE A 232 -17.34 -40.16 -27.21
CA PHE A 232 -16.76 -40.72 -25.99
C PHE A 232 -15.34 -40.17 -25.72
N CYS A 233 -14.45 -40.13 -26.72
CA CYS A 233 -13.12 -39.54 -26.57
C CYS A 233 -13.17 -38.05 -26.24
N CYS A 234 -14.04 -37.29 -26.92
CA CYS A 234 -14.18 -35.85 -26.68
C CYS A 234 -14.74 -35.59 -25.27
N LYS A 235 -15.69 -36.40 -24.80
CA LYS A 235 -16.22 -36.34 -23.44
C LYS A 235 -15.12 -36.58 -22.40
N PHE A 236 -14.34 -37.65 -22.56
CA PHE A 236 -13.22 -37.95 -21.66
C PHE A 236 -12.18 -36.84 -21.61
N ALA A 237 -11.79 -36.30 -22.78
CA ALA A 237 -10.86 -35.17 -22.85
C ALA A 237 -11.44 -33.93 -22.15
N SER A 238 -12.71 -33.60 -22.41
CA SER A 238 -13.38 -32.43 -21.82
C SER A 238 -13.48 -32.53 -20.30
N ASP A 239 -13.78 -33.71 -19.78
CA ASP A 239 -13.90 -33.97 -18.34
C ASP A 239 -12.53 -33.97 -17.63
N ASN A 240 -11.43 -34.14 -18.38
CA ASN A 240 -10.07 -34.10 -17.85
C ASN A 240 -9.25 -32.87 -18.33
N LYS A 241 -9.91 -31.83 -18.87
CA LYS A 241 -9.24 -30.64 -19.42
C LYS A 241 -8.40 -29.84 -18.41
N GLN A 242 -8.66 -30.03 -17.11
CA GLN A 242 -8.00 -29.32 -15.99
C GLN A 242 -6.96 -30.21 -15.26
N ARG A 243 -6.72 -31.42 -15.74
CA ARG A 243 -5.73 -32.38 -15.20
C ARG A 243 -4.54 -32.50 -16.12
#